data_AF-A0A9X4YEX3-F1
#
_entry.id   AF-A0A9X4YEX3-F1
#
_cell.length_a   1.000
_cell.length_b   1.000
_cell.length_c   1.000
_cell.angle_alpha   90.00
_cell.angle_beta   90.00
_cell.angle_gamma   90.00
#
_symmetry.space_group_name_H-M   'P 1'
#
loop_
_entity.id
_entity.type
_entity.pdbx_description
1 polymer ?
#
loop_
_entity_poly.entity_id
_entity_poly.type
_entity_poly.pdbx_seq_one_letter_code
_entity_poly.pdbx_strand_id
1 'polypeptide(L)'
;MRLSSSDYPSARDLMDALRFLPEQGQVWLGEQRMLVMPVAASSFFRNELIKTLGVERAKGLFMRLGYYSGSMDAELSESLRGQTLSLEEQFFAGPQLHALKGHVKAVPVNLELDLANDRFYSEFIWEGSFEADAARQRGIQDEPACWTLLGYASGYATQLLGREVQYREVACRACGHDECHIVGRLAGEWSDYQAFADMLREAPLIDELYELQDRIATLESNLARSHDQESWGPIGTAPAFREMLSMLDSAAPSEVPVLLLGETGTGKEILARRLHDHSPRADGPFVAMNCAAIPPELIESELFGVEKGAFTGANQSRMGRFERANGGTLFLDELAELPPRAQAALLRTLQEHQIERVGGESVRNVNVRIVAATHTDLPDRVAQGQFREDLFYRLNAFTVTVPPLRERVDDILPLAQHFLQQAEQHYQRRTQGFSDQARSTMQQYHWPGNVRELKNTIERGVILTADSKHITEKTLFGAYRVPTVERDHAQGLDNAGMLTGGDSTATPEPTAEERIQPLLDAGMTLEEVEQKLIETAHAEANGNVTAAARRLGMTRAAYAYRLKKYGIRS
;
A
#
# COMPACT_ATOMS: atom_id res chain seq x y z
N MET A 1 0.32 -57.85 2.21
CA MET A 1 0.22 -58.92 1.18
C MET A 1 0.36 -58.19 -0.14
N ARG A 2 1.37 -58.49 -0.99
CA ARG A 2 1.57 -57.73 -2.24
C ARG A 2 0.35 -57.96 -3.12
N LEU A 3 -0.41 -56.90 -3.40
CA LEU A 3 -1.46 -56.93 -4.41
C LEU A 3 -0.80 -57.22 -5.76
N SER A 4 -1.46 -58.02 -6.61
CA SER A 4 -0.95 -58.35 -7.94
C SER A 4 -1.88 -57.81 -9.01
N SER A 5 -1.44 -57.77 -10.27
CA SER A 5 -2.27 -57.27 -11.38
C SER A 5 -3.60 -58.03 -11.59
N SER A 6 -3.78 -59.17 -10.92
CA SER A 6 -5.05 -59.91 -10.88
C SER A 6 -6.13 -59.28 -9.99
N ASP A 7 -5.76 -58.31 -9.14
CA ASP A 7 -6.67 -57.69 -8.16
C ASP A 7 -7.42 -56.48 -8.77
N TYR A 8 -7.14 -56.15 -10.03
CA TYR A 8 -7.89 -55.14 -10.77
C TYR A 8 -9.27 -55.66 -11.20
N PRO A 9 -10.34 -54.86 -11.06
CA PRO A 9 -11.62 -55.17 -11.70
C PRO A 9 -11.45 -55.17 -13.24
N SER A 10 -12.36 -55.80 -13.97
CA SER A 10 -12.31 -55.79 -15.44
C SER A 10 -12.27 -54.35 -15.98
N ALA A 11 -11.35 -54.04 -16.89
CA ALA A 11 -11.23 -52.71 -17.52
C ALA A 11 -12.10 -52.55 -18.79
N ARG A 12 -12.94 -53.53 -19.11
CA ARG A 12 -13.66 -53.59 -20.39
C ARG A 12 -14.63 -52.43 -20.59
N ASP A 13 -15.35 -52.05 -19.55
CA ASP A 13 -16.26 -50.90 -19.54
C ASP A 13 -15.54 -49.56 -19.83
N LEU A 14 -14.33 -49.37 -19.28
CA LEU A 14 -13.49 -48.20 -19.57
C LEU A 14 -13.00 -48.20 -21.03
N MET A 15 -12.67 -49.37 -21.58
CA MET A 15 -12.31 -49.51 -23.00
C MET A 15 -13.52 -49.26 -23.91
N ASP A 16 -14.70 -49.75 -23.55
CA ASP A 16 -15.94 -49.55 -24.31
C ASP A 16 -16.36 -48.07 -24.32
N ALA A 17 -15.96 -47.29 -23.30
CA ALA A 17 -16.14 -45.85 -23.26
C ALA A 17 -15.24 -45.07 -24.24
N LEU A 18 -14.16 -45.68 -24.75
CA LEU A 18 -13.24 -45.07 -25.71
C LEU A 18 -13.75 -45.25 -27.15
N ARG A 19 -14.06 -44.13 -27.81
CA ARG A 19 -14.67 -44.10 -29.15
C ARG A 19 -13.80 -43.30 -30.11
N PHE A 20 -13.45 -43.91 -31.25
CA PHE A 20 -12.73 -43.27 -32.34
C PHE A 20 -13.69 -42.97 -33.50
N LEU A 21 -13.83 -41.69 -33.84
CA LEU A 21 -14.70 -41.20 -34.91
C LEU A 21 -13.84 -40.48 -35.96
N PRO A 22 -13.10 -41.22 -36.81
CA PRO A 22 -12.12 -40.64 -37.74
C PRO A 22 -12.78 -39.76 -38.81
N GLU A 23 -13.99 -40.11 -39.26
CA GLU A 23 -14.76 -39.29 -40.23
C GLU A 23 -15.11 -37.89 -39.68
N GLN A 24 -15.16 -37.75 -38.35
CA GLN A 24 -15.41 -36.48 -37.66
C GLN A 24 -14.13 -35.84 -37.10
N GLY A 25 -12.99 -36.53 -37.20
CA GLY A 25 -11.71 -36.10 -36.60
C GLY A 25 -11.74 -36.03 -35.08
N GLN A 26 -12.43 -36.96 -34.42
CA GLN A 26 -12.63 -36.93 -32.96
C GLN A 26 -12.28 -38.26 -32.30
N VAL A 27 -11.72 -38.17 -31.09
CA VAL A 27 -11.57 -39.28 -30.15
C VAL A 27 -12.31 -38.87 -28.88
N TRP A 28 -13.07 -39.80 -28.29
CA TRP A 28 -13.87 -39.56 -27.09
C TRP A 28 -13.59 -40.62 -26.05
N LEU A 29 -13.58 -40.25 -24.78
CA LEU A 29 -13.58 -41.17 -23.65
C LEU A 29 -14.74 -40.78 -22.73
N GLY A 30 -15.82 -41.58 -22.76
CA GLY A 30 -17.10 -41.17 -22.19
C GLY A 30 -17.61 -39.89 -22.88
N GLU A 31 -17.84 -38.84 -22.08
CA GLU A 31 -18.24 -37.51 -22.54
C GLU A 31 -17.06 -36.55 -22.77
N GLN A 32 -15.83 -37.00 -22.51
CA GLN A 32 -14.63 -36.17 -22.65
C GLN A 32 -14.06 -36.28 -24.07
N ARG A 33 -13.82 -35.13 -24.73
CA ARG A 33 -13.10 -35.09 -26.01
C ARG A 33 -11.61 -35.27 -25.76
N MET A 34 -11.02 -36.24 -26.44
CA MET A 34 -9.62 -36.62 -26.32
C MET A 34 -8.81 -36.19 -27.55
N LEU A 35 -7.51 -36.01 -27.33
CA LEU A 35 -6.51 -35.80 -28.36
C LEU A 35 -5.39 -36.83 -28.20
N VAL A 36 -4.98 -37.45 -29.31
CA VAL A 36 -3.82 -38.35 -29.34
C VAL A 36 -2.59 -37.56 -29.76
N MET A 37 -1.56 -37.54 -28.90
CA MET A 37 -0.32 -36.79 -29.12
C MET A 37 0.90 -37.72 -29.02
N PRO A 38 1.88 -37.63 -29.94
CA PRO A 38 3.11 -38.40 -29.81
C PRO A 38 3.90 -38.02 -28.55
N VAL A 39 4.47 -39.01 -27.85
CA VAL A 39 5.31 -38.79 -26.65
C VAL A 39 6.47 -37.83 -26.93
N ALA A 40 7.05 -37.88 -28.14
CA ALA A 40 8.11 -36.96 -28.55
C ALA A 40 7.66 -35.50 -28.57
N ALA A 41 6.42 -35.23 -29.00
CA ALA A 41 5.84 -33.88 -29.00
C ALA A 41 5.59 -33.40 -27.56
N SER A 42 5.03 -34.26 -26.70
CA SER A 42 4.86 -33.97 -25.27
C SER A 42 6.20 -33.67 -24.57
N SER A 43 7.23 -34.46 -24.91
CA SER A 43 8.59 -34.31 -24.37
C SER A 43 9.23 -33.00 -24.81
N PHE A 44 9.08 -32.64 -26.09
CA PHE A 44 9.53 -31.35 -26.61
C PHE A 44 8.83 -30.20 -25.90
N PHE A 45 7.50 -30.24 -25.81
CA PHE A 45 6.69 -29.21 -25.13
C PHE A 45 7.11 -29.02 -23.67
N ARG A 46 7.31 -30.11 -22.94
CA ARG A 46 7.84 -30.08 -21.57
C ARG A 46 9.19 -29.40 -21.48
N ASN A 47 10.12 -29.76 -22.37
CA ASN A 47 11.46 -29.17 -22.38
C ASN A 47 11.44 -27.68 -22.69
N GLU A 48 10.60 -27.24 -23.62
CA GLU A 48 10.43 -25.81 -23.93
C GLU A 48 9.86 -25.04 -22.73
N LEU A 49 8.88 -25.60 -22.03
CA LEU A 49 8.35 -24.98 -20.80
C LEU A 49 9.39 -24.89 -19.69
N ILE A 50 10.21 -25.92 -19.49
CA ILE A 50 11.29 -25.89 -18.49
C ILE A 50 12.32 -24.80 -18.83
N LYS A 51 12.70 -24.66 -20.11
CA LYS A 51 13.66 -23.63 -20.54
C LYS A 51 13.10 -22.22 -20.39
N THR A 52 11.81 -22.02 -20.63
CA THR A 52 11.19 -20.69 -20.65
C THR A 52 10.75 -20.23 -19.27
N LEU A 53 10.22 -21.14 -18.42
CA LEU A 53 9.64 -20.79 -17.11
C LEU A 53 10.54 -21.18 -15.93
N GLY A 54 11.54 -22.02 -16.14
CA GLY A 54 12.30 -22.68 -15.08
C GLY A 54 11.60 -23.95 -14.58
N VAL A 55 12.37 -24.78 -13.86
CA VAL A 55 11.93 -26.12 -13.42
C VAL A 55 10.73 -26.05 -12.47
N GLU A 56 10.77 -25.22 -11.43
CA GLU A 56 9.71 -25.14 -10.41
C GLU A 56 8.35 -24.70 -10.99
N ARG A 57 8.34 -23.69 -11.86
CA ARG A 57 7.11 -23.19 -12.48
C ARG A 57 6.55 -24.19 -13.49
N ALA A 58 7.42 -24.82 -14.30
CA ALA A 58 7.00 -25.88 -15.21
C ALA A 58 6.44 -27.09 -14.44
N LYS A 59 7.10 -27.49 -13.34
CA LYS A 59 6.65 -28.55 -12.42
C LYS A 59 5.26 -28.24 -11.88
N GLY A 60 5.03 -27.04 -11.33
CA GLY A 60 3.70 -26.62 -10.86
C GLY A 60 2.63 -26.66 -11.97
N LEU A 61 2.95 -26.21 -13.19
CA LEU A 61 2.03 -26.28 -14.33
C LEU A 61 1.64 -27.73 -14.67
N PHE A 62 2.63 -28.62 -14.79
CA PHE A 62 2.39 -30.03 -15.10
C PHE A 62 1.66 -30.78 -13.97
N MET A 63 1.94 -30.43 -12.71
CA MET A 63 1.21 -30.92 -11.55
C MET A 63 -0.27 -30.51 -11.61
N ARG A 64 -0.58 -29.24 -11.89
CA ARG A 64 -1.97 -28.75 -12.03
C ARG A 64 -2.70 -29.39 -13.21
N LEU A 65 -2.03 -29.54 -14.34
CA LEU A 65 -2.58 -30.22 -15.52
C LEU A 65 -2.96 -31.68 -15.17
N GLY A 66 -2.06 -32.38 -14.50
CA GLY A 66 -2.29 -33.74 -14.01
C GLY A 66 -3.46 -33.79 -13.05
N TYR A 67 -3.46 -32.90 -12.04
CA TYR A 67 -4.49 -32.82 -11.02
C TYR A 67 -5.88 -32.65 -11.63
N TYR A 68 -6.04 -31.68 -12.54
CA TYR A 68 -7.29 -31.46 -13.26
C TYR A 68 -7.71 -32.70 -14.07
N SER A 69 -6.78 -33.30 -14.81
CA SER A 69 -7.08 -34.54 -15.57
C SER A 69 -7.49 -35.70 -14.66
N GLY A 70 -6.90 -35.82 -13.47
CA GLY A 70 -7.24 -36.84 -12.49
C GLY A 70 -8.63 -36.63 -11.91
N SER A 71 -8.98 -35.39 -11.56
CA SER A 71 -10.32 -35.06 -11.05
C SER A 71 -11.40 -35.34 -12.10
N MET A 72 -11.18 -34.95 -13.35
CA MET A 72 -12.12 -35.26 -14.45
C MET A 72 -12.30 -36.78 -14.67
N ASP A 73 -11.23 -37.56 -14.53
CA ASP A 73 -11.30 -39.02 -14.67
C ASP A 73 -11.97 -39.70 -13.47
N ALA A 74 -11.91 -39.10 -12.28
CA ALA A 74 -12.65 -39.58 -11.12
C ALA A 74 -14.16 -39.41 -11.33
N GLU A 75 -14.61 -38.27 -11.87
CA GLU A 75 -16.02 -38.06 -12.24
C GLU A 75 -16.47 -39.06 -13.32
N LEU A 76 -15.64 -39.31 -14.33
CA LEU A 76 -15.93 -40.33 -15.34
C LEU A 76 -16.05 -41.72 -14.70
N SER A 77 -15.11 -42.07 -13.82
CA SER A 77 -15.15 -43.34 -13.08
C SER A 77 -16.43 -43.49 -12.26
N GLU A 78 -16.83 -42.44 -11.53
CA GLU A 78 -18.07 -42.42 -10.75
C GLU A 78 -19.30 -42.61 -11.65
N SER A 79 -19.34 -41.95 -12.82
CA SER A 79 -20.44 -42.08 -13.77
C SER A 79 -20.60 -43.51 -14.34
N LEU A 80 -19.48 -44.22 -14.54
CA LEU A 80 -19.47 -45.55 -15.14
C LEU A 80 -19.63 -46.68 -14.10
N ARG A 81 -19.07 -46.49 -12.90
CA ARG A 81 -18.88 -47.56 -11.90
C ARG A 81 -19.44 -47.23 -10.51
N GLY A 82 -19.91 -46.00 -10.28
CA GLY A 82 -20.32 -45.49 -8.97
C GLY A 82 -21.43 -46.29 -8.28
N GLN A 83 -22.33 -46.90 -9.07
CA GLN A 83 -23.46 -47.68 -8.56
C GLN A 83 -23.19 -49.20 -8.48
N THR A 84 -22.12 -49.68 -9.11
CA THR A 84 -21.91 -51.11 -9.37
C THR A 84 -20.73 -51.71 -8.62
N LEU A 85 -19.76 -50.89 -8.23
CA LEU A 85 -18.53 -51.33 -7.56
C LEU A 85 -18.37 -50.69 -6.19
N SER A 86 -17.64 -51.36 -5.29
CA SER A 86 -17.23 -50.78 -4.01
C SER A 86 -16.24 -49.62 -4.22
N LEU A 87 -16.09 -48.75 -3.22
CA LEU A 87 -15.19 -47.60 -3.31
C LEU A 87 -13.72 -48.01 -3.58
N GLU A 88 -13.28 -49.14 -3.02
CA GLU A 88 -11.95 -49.70 -3.27
C GLU A 88 -11.78 -50.16 -4.72
N GLU A 89 -12.79 -50.83 -5.29
CA GLU A 89 -12.79 -51.24 -6.69
C GLU A 89 -12.89 -50.04 -7.66
N GLN A 90 -13.67 -49.01 -7.28
CA GLN A 90 -13.74 -47.76 -8.04
C GLN A 90 -12.39 -47.05 -8.07
N PHE A 91 -11.65 -47.06 -6.95
CA PHE A 91 -10.32 -46.45 -6.87
C PHE A 91 -9.36 -46.98 -7.94
N PHE A 92 -9.44 -48.27 -8.27
CA PHE A 92 -8.60 -48.87 -9.30
C PHE A 92 -8.92 -48.42 -10.73
N ALA A 93 -10.05 -47.76 -10.99
CA ALA A 93 -10.33 -47.17 -12.30
C ALA A 93 -9.33 -46.07 -12.66
N GLY A 94 -8.85 -45.29 -11.69
CA GLY A 94 -7.84 -44.25 -11.91
C GLY A 94 -6.54 -44.78 -12.51
N PRO A 95 -5.87 -45.75 -11.86
CA PRO A 95 -4.72 -46.48 -12.43
C PRO A 95 -5.00 -47.14 -13.79
N GLN A 96 -6.20 -47.69 -14.00
CA GLN A 96 -6.59 -48.32 -15.28
C GLN A 96 -6.73 -47.30 -16.40
N LEU A 97 -7.35 -46.14 -16.13
CA LEU A 97 -7.45 -45.02 -17.06
C LEU A 97 -6.06 -44.46 -17.37
N HIS A 98 -5.17 -44.42 -16.39
CA HIS A 98 -3.79 -43.99 -16.57
C HIS A 98 -3.02 -44.90 -17.54
N ALA A 99 -3.22 -46.21 -17.43
CA ALA A 99 -2.66 -47.20 -18.34
C ALA A 99 -3.34 -47.16 -19.72
N LEU A 100 -4.67 -47.02 -19.77
CA LEU A 100 -5.45 -46.95 -21.02
C LEU A 100 -5.06 -45.73 -21.87
N LYS A 101 -4.74 -44.60 -21.22
CA LYS A 101 -4.23 -43.39 -21.87
C LYS A 101 -2.75 -43.48 -22.26
N GLY A 102 -2.08 -44.59 -21.93
CA GLY A 102 -0.67 -44.83 -22.28
C GLY A 102 0.31 -43.98 -21.49
N HIS A 103 -0.08 -43.46 -20.32
CA HIS A 103 0.80 -42.64 -19.49
C HIS A 103 1.78 -43.49 -18.68
N VAL A 104 1.27 -44.50 -17.98
CA VAL A 104 2.04 -45.38 -17.10
C VAL A 104 1.23 -46.61 -16.76
N LYS A 105 1.89 -47.75 -16.55
CA LYS A 105 1.28 -48.91 -15.91
C LYS A 105 1.50 -48.81 -14.40
N ALA A 106 0.45 -48.49 -13.67
CA ALA A 106 0.50 -48.46 -12.20
C ALA A 106 0.21 -49.86 -11.63
N VAL A 107 1.10 -50.35 -10.79
CA VAL A 107 1.03 -51.65 -10.13
C VAL A 107 0.84 -51.42 -8.63
N PRO A 108 -0.26 -51.90 -8.02
CA PRO A 108 -0.53 -51.68 -6.62
C PRO A 108 0.42 -52.51 -5.76
N VAL A 109 0.96 -51.89 -4.71
CA VAL A 109 1.76 -52.57 -3.69
C VAL A 109 0.95 -52.71 -2.41
N ASN A 110 0.33 -51.62 -1.98
CA ASN A 110 -0.56 -51.56 -0.82
C ASN A 110 -1.68 -50.55 -1.06
N LEU A 111 -2.87 -50.84 -0.54
CA LEU A 111 -4.01 -49.93 -0.49
C LEU A 111 -4.76 -50.17 0.81
N GLU A 112 -4.89 -49.13 1.62
CA GLU A 112 -5.68 -49.11 2.84
C GLU A 112 -6.66 -47.94 2.75
N LEU A 113 -7.95 -48.26 2.72
CA LEU A 113 -9.01 -47.29 2.56
C LEU A 113 -10.04 -47.48 3.67
N ASP A 114 -10.04 -46.56 4.64
CA ASP A 114 -11.02 -46.50 5.73
C ASP A 114 -11.41 -45.04 5.99
N LEU A 115 -12.33 -44.55 5.17
CA LEU A 115 -12.82 -43.17 5.26
C LEU A 115 -13.66 -42.90 6.51
N ALA A 116 -14.20 -43.93 7.17
CA ALA A 116 -14.96 -43.75 8.41
C ALA A 116 -14.06 -43.30 9.56
N ASN A 117 -12.77 -43.66 9.51
CA ASN A 117 -11.77 -43.28 10.50
C ASN A 117 -10.73 -42.27 9.97
N ASP A 118 -11.00 -41.62 8.83
CA ASP A 118 -10.07 -40.73 8.12
C ASP A 118 -8.68 -41.37 7.92
N ARG A 119 -8.62 -42.62 7.47
CA ARG A 119 -7.37 -43.33 7.17
C ARG A 119 -7.30 -43.65 5.68
N PHE A 120 -6.25 -43.17 5.03
CA PHE A 120 -5.95 -43.48 3.65
C PHE A 120 -4.43 -43.67 3.48
N TYR A 121 -4.05 -44.83 2.98
CA TYR A 121 -2.66 -45.13 2.63
C TYR A 121 -2.61 -45.90 1.32
N SER A 122 -1.73 -45.50 0.41
CA SER A 122 -1.55 -46.22 -0.85
C SER A 122 -0.10 -46.21 -1.31
N GLU A 123 0.31 -47.31 -1.95
CA GLU A 123 1.62 -47.47 -2.55
C GLU A 123 1.47 -48.08 -3.95
N PHE A 124 2.12 -47.45 -4.93
CA PHE A 124 2.11 -47.94 -6.31
C PHE A 124 3.51 -47.86 -6.92
N ILE A 125 3.83 -48.88 -7.71
CA ILE A 125 4.98 -48.89 -8.61
C ILE A 125 4.51 -48.46 -10.00
N TRP A 126 5.25 -47.57 -10.62
CA TRP A 126 4.99 -47.03 -11.94
C TRP A 126 5.97 -47.62 -12.96
N GLU A 127 5.44 -48.51 -13.81
CA GLU A 127 6.18 -49.14 -14.91
C GLU A 127 5.94 -48.37 -16.22
N GLY A 128 7.02 -48.12 -16.96
CA GLY A 128 6.92 -47.49 -18.29
C GLY A 128 6.38 -46.06 -18.29
N SER A 129 6.68 -45.27 -17.25
CA SER A 129 6.34 -43.85 -17.19
C SER A 129 6.93 -43.09 -18.38
N PHE A 130 6.06 -42.49 -19.20
CA PHE A 130 6.50 -41.68 -20.33
C PHE A 130 7.33 -40.46 -19.89
N GLU A 131 7.04 -39.89 -18.72
CA GLU A 131 7.76 -38.74 -18.18
C GLU A 131 9.16 -39.12 -17.69
N ALA A 132 9.29 -40.28 -17.05
CA ALA A 132 10.59 -40.77 -16.59
C ALA A 132 11.49 -41.13 -17.78
N ASP A 133 10.93 -41.78 -18.80
CA ASP A 133 11.65 -42.14 -20.02
C ASP A 133 12.09 -40.87 -20.79
N ALA A 134 11.21 -39.87 -20.91
CA ALA A 134 11.52 -38.59 -21.54
C ALA A 134 12.60 -37.81 -20.76
N ALA A 135 12.54 -37.81 -19.43
CA ALA A 135 13.52 -37.14 -18.59
C ALA A 135 14.91 -37.80 -18.68
N ARG A 136 14.97 -39.13 -18.69
CA ARG A 136 16.23 -39.89 -18.75
C ARG A 136 17.02 -39.65 -20.03
N GLN A 137 16.35 -39.33 -21.14
CA GLN A 137 17.02 -38.92 -22.38
C GLN A 137 17.89 -37.66 -22.22
N ARG A 138 17.64 -36.84 -21.19
CA ARG A 138 18.43 -35.65 -20.84
C ARG A 138 19.51 -35.93 -19.80
N GLY A 139 19.69 -37.19 -19.39
CA GLY A 139 20.60 -37.59 -18.32
C GLY A 139 19.88 -37.85 -17.00
N ILE A 140 20.65 -38.21 -15.98
CA ILE A 140 20.15 -38.44 -14.62
C ILE A 140 19.66 -37.09 -14.06
N GLN A 141 18.45 -37.08 -13.50
CA GLN A 141 17.85 -35.91 -12.88
C GLN A 141 18.08 -35.91 -11.37
N ASP A 142 18.25 -34.73 -10.77
CA ASP A 142 18.40 -34.59 -9.32
C ASP A 142 17.09 -34.82 -8.56
N GLU A 143 15.95 -34.58 -9.22
CA GLU A 143 14.61 -34.70 -8.64
C GLU A 143 13.69 -35.63 -9.45
N PRO A 144 12.67 -36.25 -8.80
CA PRO A 144 11.65 -37.04 -9.47
C PRO A 144 10.96 -36.27 -10.59
N ALA A 145 10.71 -36.96 -11.70
CA ALA A 145 10.34 -36.33 -12.96
C ALA A 145 8.89 -36.56 -13.40
N CYS A 146 8.10 -37.36 -12.67
CA CYS A 146 6.75 -37.76 -13.08
C CYS A 146 5.67 -36.80 -12.55
N TRP A 147 5.71 -35.54 -12.97
CA TRP A 147 4.91 -34.47 -12.37
C TRP A 147 3.43 -34.54 -12.76
N THR A 148 3.11 -34.72 -14.05
CA THR A 148 1.72 -34.87 -14.47
C THR A 148 1.11 -36.14 -13.93
N LEU A 149 1.89 -37.24 -13.86
CA LEU A 149 1.44 -38.49 -13.25
C LEU A 149 1.11 -38.33 -11.75
N LEU A 150 1.94 -37.58 -11.01
CA LEU A 150 1.76 -37.35 -9.57
C LEU A 150 0.59 -36.41 -9.27
N GLY A 151 0.44 -35.37 -10.10
CA GLY A 151 -0.74 -34.52 -10.12
C GLY A 151 -2.00 -35.33 -10.35
N TYR A 152 -2.01 -36.18 -11.37
CA TYR A 152 -3.14 -37.06 -11.71
C TYR A 152 -3.53 -37.97 -10.54
N ALA A 153 -2.58 -38.68 -9.94
CA ALA A 153 -2.86 -39.56 -8.81
C ALA A 153 -3.49 -38.82 -7.62
N SER A 154 -2.98 -37.62 -7.32
CA SER A 154 -3.48 -36.77 -6.23
C SER A 154 -4.87 -36.19 -6.53
N GLY A 155 -5.10 -35.68 -7.74
CA GLY A 155 -6.38 -35.11 -8.15
C GLY A 155 -7.49 -36.16 -8.26
N TYR A 156 -7.16 -37.35 -8.79
CA TYR A 156 -8.09 -38.46 -8.88
C TYR A 156 -8.51 -38.95 -7.49
N ALA A 157 -7.54 -39.26 -6.62
CA ALA A 157 -7.83 -39.74 -5.27
C ALA A 157 -8.59 -38.69 -4.43
N THR A 158 -8.23 -37.41 -4.56
CA THR A 158 -8.91 -36.33 -3.85
C THR A 158 -10.37 -36.21 -4.25
N GLN A 159 -10.65 -36.25 -5.56
CA GLN A 159 -12.01 -36.15 -6.09
C GLN A 159 -12.85 -37.36 -5.69
N LEU A 160 -12.31 -38.58 -5.85
CA LEU A 160 -13.04 -39.81 -5.56
C LEU A 160 -13.36 -39.97 -4.06
N LEU A 161 -12.44 -39.59 -3.18
CA LEU A 161 -12.58 -39.81 -1.73
C LEU A 161 -13.22 -38.62 -0.99
N GLY A 162 -13.35 -37.46 -1.63
CA GLY A 162 -13.87 -36.24 -1.00
C GLY A 162 -13.00 -35.75 0.17
N ARG A 163 -11.70 -36.04 0.13
CA ARG A 163 -10.67 -35.66 1.11
C ARG A 163 -9.40 -35.29 0.37
N GLU A 164 -8.67 -34.28 0.84
CA GLU A 164 -7.42 -33.89 0.19
C GLU A 164 -6.36 -35.00 0.34
N VAL A 165 -5.98 -35.61 -0.78
CA VAL A 165 -4.96 -36.66 -0.87
C VAL A 165 -3.78 -36.14 -1.65
N GLN A 166 -2.59 -36.36 -1.11
CA GLN A 166 -1.34 -35.98 -1.75
C GLN A 166 -0.44 -37.19 -1.92
N TYR A 167 0.10 -37.35 -3.13
CA TYR A 167 1.14 -38.33 -3.43
C TYR A 167 2.54 -37.72 -3.41
N ARG A 168 3.53 -38.55 -3.10
CA ARG A 168 4.97 -38.26 -3.27
C ARG A 168 5.62 -39.39 -4.06
N GLU A 169 6.46 -39.04 -5.03
CA GLU A 169 7.33 -39.98 -5.73
C GLU A 169 8.60 -40.18 -4.90
N VAL A 170 8.67 -41.27 -4.14
CA VAL A 170 9.76 -41.57 -3.21
C VAL A 170 10.97 -42.20 -3.89
N ALA A 171 10.77 -42.78 -5.07
CA ALA A 171 11.84 -43.23 -5.96
C ALA A 171 11.42 -42.97 -7.41
N CYS A 172 12.39 -42.62 -8.27
CA CYS A 172 12.13 -42.31 -9.67
C CYS A 172 13.24 -42.84 -10.57
N ARG A 173 12.87 -43.47 -11.68
CA ARG A 173 13.80 -43.95 -12.72
C ARG A 173 14.61 -42.84 -13.37
N ALA A 174 14.05 -41.63 -13.45
CA ALA A 174 14.77 -40.46 -13.97
C ALA A 174 15.97 -40.08 -13.09
N CYS A 175 15.92 -40.39 -11.79
CA CYS A 175 16.99 -40.14 -10.83
C CYS A 175 17.99 -41.30 -10.72
N GLY A 176 17.84 -42.35 -11.54
CA GLY A 176 18.71 -43.52 -11.51
C GLY A 176 18.26 -44.66 -10.60
N HIS A 177 17.07 -44.59 -10.00
CA HIS A 177 16.45 -45.73 -9.32
C HIS A 177 15.96 -46.79 -10.32
N ASP A 178 15.74 -48.02 -9.84
CA ASP A 178 15.27 -49.13 -10.68
C ASP A 178 13.81 -48.93 -11.15
N GLU A 179 12.98 -48.35 -10.29
CA GLU A 179 11.55 -48.14 -10.52
C GLU A 179 11.08 -46.77 -10.03
N CYS A 180 9.92 -46.35 -10.54
CA CYS A 180 9.20 -45.19 -10.02
C CYS A 180 8.24 -45.68 -8.93
N HIS A 181 8.34 -45.16 -7.72
CA HIS A 181 7.54 -45.58 -6.57
C HIS A 181 6.87 -44.36 -5.96
N ILE A 182 5.54 -44.43 -5.81
CA ILE A 182 4.73 -43.37 -5.20
C ILE A 182 4.02 -43.85 -3.94
N VAL A 183 3.89 -42.93 -2.98
CA VAL A 183 3.16 -43.12 -1.72
C VAL A 183 2.11 -42.03 -1.60
N GLY A 184 0.86 -42.43 -1.34
CA GLY A 184 -0.29 -41.55 -1.14
C GLY A 184 -0.80 -41.59 0.30
N ARG A 185 -1.12 -40.40 0.83
CA ARG A 185 -1.67 -40.19 2.18
C ARG A 185 -2.63 -39.00 2.19
N LEU A 186 -3.41 -38.86 3.25
CA LEU A 186 -4.17 -37.63 3.47
C LEU A 186 -3.20 -36.45 3.63
N ALA A 187 -3.58 -35.28 3.10
CA ALA A 187 -2.71 -34.10 3.08
C ALA A 187 -2.16 -33.75 4.48
N GLY A 188 -3.01 -33.78 5.52
CA GLY A 188 -2.63 -33.45 6.89
C GLY A 188 -1.62 -34.41 7.54
N GLU A 189 -1.37 -35.59 6.95
CA GLU A 189 -0.35 -36.54 7.44
C GLU A 189 1.06 -36.22 6.92
N TRP A 190 1.18 -35.32 5.94
CA TRP A 190 2.47 -34.85 5.44
C TRP A 190 2.95 -33.63 6.23
N SER A 191 4.20 -33.66 6.70
CA SER A 191 4.81 -32.52 7.38
C SER A 191 4.99 -31.29 6.48
N ASP A 192 5.05 -31.50 5.17
CA ASP A 192 5.30 -30.49 4.14
C ASP A 192 4.07 -30.24 3.23
N TYR A 193 2.86 -30.58 3.68
CA TYR A 193 1.65 -30.54 2.85
C TYR A 193 1.41 -29.19 2.15
N GLN A 194 1.86 -28.09 2.77
CA GLN A 194 1.74 -26.73 2.25
C GLN A 194 2.55 -26.53 0.96
N ALA A 195 3.74 -27.12 0.84
CA ALA A 195 4.58 -26.97 -0.35
C ALA A 195 3.89 -27.55 -1.60
N PHE A 196 3.16 -28.65 -1.43
CA PHE A 196 2.35 -29.25 -2.48
C PHE A 196 1.15 -28.38 -2.84
N ALA A 197 0.44 -27.86 -1.83
CA ALA A 197 -0.68 -26.95 -2.04
C ALA A 197 -0.24 -25.68 -2.79
N ASP A 198 0.97 -25.18 -2.52
CA ASP A 198 1.54 -24.00 -3.17
C ASP A 198 1.84 -24.26 -4.66
N MET A 199 2.31 -25.47 -5.01
CA MET A 199 2.48 -25.89 -6.40
C MET A 199 1.16 -25.92 -7.19
N LEU A 200 0.04 -26.19 -6.51
CA LEU A 200 -1.29 -26.20 -7.11
C LEU A 200 -1.94 -24.81 -7.23
N ARG A 201 -1.36 -23.75 -6.66
CA ARG A 201 -1.85 -22.38 -6.85
C ARG A 201 -1.44 -21.84 -8.21
N GLU A 202 -2.32 -21.02 -8.80
CA GLU A 202 -1.97 -20.21 -9.96
C GLU A 202 -1.07 -19.05 -9.54
N ALA A 203 0.08 -18.91 -10.20
CA ALA A 203 1.00 -17.79 -10.02
C ALA A 203 1.13 -17.06 -11.36
N PRO A 204 0.42 -15.94 -11.57
CA PRO A 204 0.42 -15.23 -12.85
C PRO A 204 1.77 -14.55 -13.09
N LEU A 205 2.62 -15.21 -13.87
CA LEU A 205 3.97 -14.76 -14.22
C LEU A 205 3.98 -13.38 -14.90
N ILE A 206 2.93 -13.06 -15.64
CA ILE A 206 2.83 -11.79 -16.36
C ILE A 206 2.68 -10.60 -15.40
N ASP A 207 1.97 -10.77 -14.30
CA ASP A 207 1.76 -9.71 -13.30
C ASP A 207 3.05 -9.43 -12.53
N GLU A 208 3.77 -10.49 -12.15
CA GLU A 208 5.09 -10.38 -11.51
C GLU A 208 6.12 -9.74 -12.46
N LEU A 209 6.09 -10.07 -13.76
CA LEU A 209 6.94 -9.42 -14.75
C LEU A 209 6.62 -7.93 -14.90
N TYR A 210 5.34 -7.54 -14.95
CA TYR A 210 4.96 -6.13 -14.99
C TYR A 210 5.38 -5.39 -13.72
N GLU A 211 5.22 -6.02 -12.55
CA GLU A 211 5.65 -5.44 -11.27
C GLU A 211 7.17 -5.25 -11.22
N LEU A 212 7.95 -6.24 -11.68
CA LEU A 212 9.40 -6.15 -11.74
C LEU A 212 9.87 -5.11 -12.76
N GLN A 213 9.25 -5.05 -13.94
CA GLN A 213 9.56 -4.04 -14.96
C GLN A 213 9.28 -2.62 -14.46
N ASP A 214 8.14 -2.43 -13.80
CA ASP A 214 7.76 -1.17 -13.20
C ASP A 214 8.71 -0.78 -12.05
N ARG A 215 9.13 -1.75 -11.22
CA ARG A 215 10.12 -1.53 -10.17
C ARG A 215 11.49 -1.17 -10.75
N ILE A 216 11.93 -1.82 -11.82
CA ILE A 216 13.16 -1.48 -12.53
C ILE A 216 13.05 -0.07 -13.11
N ALA A 217 11.97 0.26 -13.82
CA ALA A 217 11.74 1.61 -14.35
C ALA A 217 11.72 2.67 -13.23
N THR A 218 11.15 2.33 -12.08
CA THR A 218 11.14 3.19 -10.89
C THR A 218 12.54 3.33 -10.30
N LEU A 219 13.32 2.25 -10.20
CA LEU A 219 14.69 2.30 -9.70
C LEU A 219 15.63 3.03 -10.65
N GLU A 220 15.51 2.82 -11.96
CA GLU A 220 16.25 3.53 -13.01
C GLU A 220 15.90 5.02 -13.02
N SER A 221 14.62 5.37 -12.88
CA SER A 221 14.22 6.78 -12.73
C SER A 221 14.71 7.39 -11.42
N ASN A 222 14.77 6.62 -10.33
CA ASN A 222 15.34 7.06 -9.05
C ASN A 222 16.87 7.23 -9.12
N LEU A 223 17.57 6.37 -9.85
CA LEU A 223 19.02 6.47 -10.11
C LEU A 223 19.34 7.65 -11.04
N ALA A 224 18.55 7.86 -12.10
CA ALA A 224 18.66 9.04 -12.95
C ALA A 224 18.40 10.34 -12.15
N ARG A 225 17.40 10.33 -11.25
CA ARG A 225 17.13 11.41 -10.30
C ARG A 225 18.18 11.58 -9.19
N SER A 226 19.05 10.60 -8.96
CA SER A 226 20.15 10.71 -7.99
C SER A 226 21.40 11.35 -8.59
N HIS A 227 21.53 11.35 -9.93
CA HIS A 227 22.61 12.01 -10.65
C HIS A 227 22.25 13.44 -11.09
N ASP A 228 20.97 13.73 -11.32
CA ASP A 228 20.47 15.11 -11.38
C ASP A 228 20.18 15.58 -9.95
N GLN A 229 21.15 16.31 -9.38
CA GLN A 229 20.97 17.18 -8.21
C GLN A 229 19.52 17.67 -8.10
N GLU A 230 18.80 17.20 -7.07
CA GLU A 230 17.68 17.86 -6.39
C GLU A 230 17.20 19.17 -7.04
N SER A 231 16.51 19.09 -8.18
CA SER A 231 15.82 20.24 -8.77
C SER A 231 14.56 20.51 -7.95
N TRP A 232 14.74 21.05 -6.74
CA TRP A 232 13.72 21.77 -5.98
C TRP A 232 13.42 23.10 -6.68
N GLY A 233 12.95 23.03 -7.93
CA GLY A 233 12.44 24.19 -8.65
C GLY A 233 11.05 24.56 -8.13
N PRO A 234 10.72 25.86 -8.02
CA PRO A 234 9.35 26.26 -7.72
C PRO A 234 8.39 25.75 -8.80
N ILE A 235 7.34 25.04 -8.37
CA ILE A 235 6.29 24.51 -9.25
C ILE A 235 5.14 25.52 -9.27
N GLY A 236 4.83 26.04 -10.46
CA GLY A 236 3.69 26.92 -10.66
C GLY A 236 3.62 27.51 -12.06
N THR A 237 2.40 27.69 -12.55
CA THR A 237 2.02 28.27 -13.83
C THR A 237 1.11 29.49 -13.72
N ALA A 238 0.60 29.79 -12.53
CA ALA A 238 -0.25 30.95 -12.29
C ALA A 238 0.45 32.25 -12.71
N PRO A 239 -0.25 33.20 -13.37
CA PRO A 239 0.36 34.44 -13.86
C PRO A 239 1.11 35.22 -12.78
N ALA A 240 0.48 35.43 -11.61
CA ALA A 240 1.08 36.14 -10.48
C ALA A 240 2.37 35.46 -9.97
N PHE A 241 2.41 34.12 -9.99
CA PHE A 241 3.60 33.38 -9.58
C PHE A 241 4.72 33.49 -10.63
N ARG A 242 4.39 33.44 -11.93
CA ARG A 242 5.38 33.63 -13.01
C ARG A 242 5.97 35.04 -13.02
N GLU A 243 5.15 36.06 -12.81
CA GLU A 243 5.62 37.45 -12.70
C GLU A 243 6.58 37.62 -11.51
N MET A 244 6.22 37.04 -10.36
CA MET A 244 7.08 37.01 -9.17
C MET A 244 8.40 36.28 -9.44
N LEU A 245 8.37 35.12 -10.10
CA LEU A 245 9.58 34.38 -10.48
C LEU A 245 10.45 35.19 -11.44
N SER A 246 9.87 35.86 -12.44
CA SER A 246 10.63 36.71 -13.36
C SER A 246 11.29 37.88 -12.63
N MET A 247 10.62 38.47 -11.64
CA MET A 247 11.19 39.52 -10.80
C MET A 247 12.34 38.97 -9.94
N LEU A 248 12.16 37.80 -9.33
CA LEU A 248 13.18 37.13 -8.53
C LEU A 248 14.42 36.78 -9.38
N ASP A 249 14.21 36.23 -10.57
CA ASP A 249 15.29 35.87 -11.49
C ASP A 249 16.04 37.11 -11.98
N SER A 250 15.37 38.25 -12.16
CA SER A 250 16.03 39.53 -12.50
C SER A 250 16.97 40.04 -11.41
N ALA A 251 16.72 39.68 -10.14
CA ALA A 251 17.58 40.02 -9.01
C ALA A 251 18.73 39.01 -8.82
N ALA A 252 18.69 37.83 -9.44
CA ALA A 252 19.67 36.79 -9.23
C ALA A 252 21.12 37.20 -9.57
N PRO A 253 21.40 37.94 -10.67
CA PRO A 253 22.74 38.43 -10.99
C PRO A 253 23.29 39.49 -10.03
N SER A 254 22.42 40.13 -9.23
CA SER A 254 22.77 41.23 -8.33
C SER A 254 23.26 40.73 -6.97
N GLU A 255 24.11 41.53 -6.31
CA GLU A 255 24.53 41.28 -4.91
C GLU A 255 23.61 41.95 -3.88
N VAL A 256 22.59 42.67 -4.34
CA VAL A 256 21.64 43.39 -3.47
C VAL A 256 20.90 42.41 -2.55
N PRO A 257 20.70 42.76 -1.26
CA PRO A 257 19.87 41.98 -0.36
C PRO A 257 18.43 41.85 -0.89
N VAL A 258 17.88 40.64 -0.82
CA VAL A 258 16.50 40.38 -1.25
C VAL A 258 15.63 40.07 -0.04
N LEU A 259 14.48 40.74 0.07
CA LEU A 259 13.47 40.50 1.08
C LEU A 259 12.26 39.76 0.46
N LEU A 260 12.01 38.54 0.92
CA LEU A 260 10.86 37.72 0.54
C LEU A 260 9.72 37.95 1.55
N LEU A 261 8.69 38.66 1.12
CA LEU A 261 7.49 38.91 1.92
C LEU A 261 6.41 37.89 1.55
N GLY A 262 5.83 37.19 2.52
CA GLY A 262 4.69 36.33 2.23
C GLY A 262 4.30 35.43 3.39
N GLU A 263 3.11 34.87 3.32
CA GLU A 263 2.54 34.03 4.38
C GLU A 263 3.40 32.80 4.71
N THR A 264 3.19 32.25 5.90
CA THR A 264 3.85 31.03 6.34
C THR A 264 3.45 29.85 5.44
N GLY A 265 4.44 29.03 5.06
CA GLY A 265 4.19 27.84 4.23
C GLY A 265 4.06 28.10 2.72
N THR A 266 4.34 29.31 2.22
CA THR A 266 4.32 29.63 0.78
C THR A 266 5.51 29.10 -0.03
N GLY A 267 6.59 28.66 0.65
CA GLY A 267 7.79 28.11 0.01
C GLY A 267 8.97 29.08 -0.13
N LYS A 268 9.08 30.09 0.74
CA LYS A 268 10.13 31.13 0.70
C LYS A 268 11.56 30.57 0.66
N GLU A 269 11.84 29.47 1.33
CA GLU A 269 13.17 28.82 1.30
C GLU A 269 13.53 28.28 -0.10
N ILE A 270 12.56 27.69 -0.81
CA ILE A 270 12.77 27.20 -2.18
C ILE A 270 13.06 28.37 -3.13
N LEU A 271 12.38 29.50 -2.93
CA LEU A 271 12.63 30.73 -3.71
C LEU A 271 14.01 31.32 -3.40
N ALA A 272 14.42 31.33 -2.14
CA ALA A 272 15.76 31.78 -1.74
C ALA A 272 16.87 30.90 -2.34
N ARG A 273 16.63 29.57 -2.40
CA ARG A 273 17.54 28.62 -3.05
C ARG A 273 17.62 28.87 -4.56
N ARG A 274 16.48 29.01 -5.24
CA ARG A 274 16.44 29.38 -6.67
C ARG A 274 17.25 30.64 -6.95
N LEU A 275 17.08 31.68 -6.12
CA LEU A 275 17.81 32.93 -6.27
C LEU A 275 19.32 32.74 -6.15
N HIS A 276 19.78 31.84 -5.28
CA HIS A 276 21.19 31.46 -5.15
C HIS A 276 21.67 30.67 -6.37
N ASP A 277 20.92 29.66 -6.81
CA ASP A 277 21.27 28.79 -7.95
C ASP A 277 21.39 29.58 -9.27
N HIS A 278 20.63 30.67 -9.42
CA HIS A 278 20.67 31.56 -10.60
C HIS A 278 21.62 32.76 -10.43
N SER A 279 22.41 32.80 -9.35
CA SER A 279 23.35 33.88 -9.08
C SER A 279 24.78 33.52 -9.49
N PRO A 280 25.70 34.50 -9.59
CA PRO A 280 27.13 34.23 -9.80
C PRO A 280 27.79 33.43 -8.67
N ARG A 281 27.06 33.20 -7.56
CA ARG A 281 27.52 32.48 -6.37
C ARG A 281 26.90 31.08 -6.26
N ALA A 282 26.32 30.54 -7.33
CA ALA A 282 25.68 29.21 -7.33
C ALA A 282 26.61 28.07 -6.89
N ASP A 283 27.92 28.18 -7.18
CA ASP A 283 28.93 27.20 -6.72
C ASP A 283 29.36 27.40 -5.25
N GLY A 284 28.93 28.51 -4.63
CA GLY A 284 29.23 28.85 -3.24
C GLY A 284 28.26 28.20 -2.23
N PRO A 285 28.52 28.32 -0.92
CA PRO A 285 27.65 27.74 0.09
C PRO A 285 26.30 28.48 0.19
N PHE A 286 25.20 27.74 0.12
CA PHE A 286 23.89 28.20 0.57
C PHE A 286 23.64 27.77 2.02
N VAL A 287 23.53 28.74 2.93
CA VAL A 287 23.28 28.49 4.36
C VAL A 287 21.91 29.07 4.72
N ALA A 288 21.00 28.23 5.21
CA ALA A 288 19.70 28.66 5.72
C ALA A 288 19.67 28.66 7.25
N MET A 289 18.97 29.63 7.83
CA MET A 289 18.68 29.74 9.26
C MET A 289 17.26 30.25 9.46
N ASN A 290 16.46 29.52 10.24
CA ASN A 290 15.16 29.98 10.70
C ASN A 290 15.31 30.62 12.09
N CYS A 291 15.03 31.91 12.19
CA CYS A 291 15.23 32.68 13.41
C CYS A 291 14.22 32.30 14.50
N ALA A 292 13.00 31.89 14.13
CA ALA A 292 11.98 31.47 15.08
C ALA A 292 12.27 30.11 15.74
N ALA A 293 13.12 29.28 15.12
CA ALA A 293 13.49 27.95 15.64
C ALA A 293 14.61 27.99 16.70
N ILE A 294 15.27 29.15 16.88
CA ILE A 294 16.43 29.29 17.77
C ILE A 294 16.03 30.21 18.93
N PRO A 295 16.33 29.85 20.20
CA PRO A 295 16.07 30.72 21.34
C PRO A 295 16.72 32.10 21.14
N PRO A 296 16.03 33.22 21.44
CA PRO A 296 16.54 34.58 21.19
C PRO A 296 17.95 34.83 21.75
N GLU A 297 18.24 34.26 22.91
CA GLU A 297 19.54 34.33 23.60
C GLU A 297 20.70 33.74 22.78
N LEU A 298 20.41 32.75 21.92
CA LEU A 298 21.40 32.01 21.14
C LEU A 298 21.51 32.48 19.69
N ILE A 299 20.54 33.24 19.19
CA ILE A 299 20.49 33.70 17.79
C ILE A 299 21.78 34.43 17.40
N GLU A 300 22.25 35.34 18.25
CA GLU A 300 23.47 36.12 18.00
C GLU A 300 24.70 35.21 17.87
N SER A 301 24.85 34.24 18.77
CA SER A 301 25.96 33.28 18.76
C SER A 301 25.92 32.30 17.58
N GLU A 302 24.73 31.93 17.10
CA GLU A 302 24.59 31.09 15.90
C GLU A 302 24.90 31.88 14.64
N LEU A 303 24.44 33.14 14.52
CA LEU A 303 24.70 33.98 13.35
C LEU A 303 26.18 34.35 13.21
N PHE A 304 26.76 34.90 14.27
CA PHE A 304 28.09 35.52 14.22
C PHE A 304 29.20 34.65 14.80
N GLY A 305 28.84 33.56 15.49
CA GLY A 305 29.79 32.68 16.17
C GLY A 305 30.09 33.13 17.59
N VAL A 306 30.80 32.29 18.33
CA VAL A 306 31.13 32.51 19.74
C VAL A 306 32.60 32.17 19.99
N GLU A 307 33.29 32.99 20.79
CA GLU A 307 34.60 32.65 21.33
C GLU A 307 34.52 31.93 22.68
N LYS A 308 35.50 31.07 22.93
CA LYS A 308 35.63 30.37 24.20
C LYS A 308 35.63 31.37 25.36
N GLY A 309 34.74 31.18 26.33
CA GLY A 309 34.62 32.04 27.51
C GLY A 309 33.68 33.24 27.38
N ALA A 310 32.97 33.39 26.25
CA ALA A 310 32.02 34.49 26.05
C ALA A 310 30.82 34.48 27.02
N PHE A 311 30.37 33.30 27.47
CA PHE A 311 29.33 33.14 28.49
C PHE A 311 29.46 31.78 29.20
N THR A 312 28.72 31.58 30.30
CA THR A 312 28.69 30.32 31.06
C THR A 312 28.17 29.16 30.20
N GLY A 313 29.06 28.29 29.73
CA GLY A 313 28.75 27.18 28.82
C GLY A 313 29.51 27.20 27.48
N ALA A 314 30.18 28.31 27.14
CA ALA A 314 31.00 28.43 25.93
C ALA A 314 32.39 27.75 26.09
N ASN A 315 32.40 26.42 26.21
CA ASN A 315 33.62 25.62 26.44
C ASN A 315 34.55 25.57 25.21
N GLN A 316 34.01 25.80 24.00
CA GLN A 316 34.72 25.78 22.73
C GLN A 316 34.27 26.94 21.85
N SER A 317 35.17 27.48 21.03
CA SER A 317 34.83 28.47 20.01
C SER A 317 34.10 27.82 18.84
N ARG A 318 33.03 28.44 18.33
CA ARG A 318 32.24 27.94 17.21
C ARG A 318 32.06 29.00 16.13
N MET A 319 32.21 28.60 14.87
CA MET A 319 31.96 29.45 13.71
C MET A 319 30.48 29.77 13.57
N GLY A 320 30.18 31.04 13.26
CA GLY A 320 28.82 31.49 12.96
C GLY A 320 28.34 31.10 11.56
N ARG A 321 27.04 31.28 11.31
CA ARG A 321 26.43 31.07 9.99
C ARG A 321 26.98 32.02 8.93
N PHE A 322 27.36 33.25 9.29
CA PHE A 322 28.03 34.18 8.38
C PHE A 322 29.37 33.65 7.87
N GLU A 323 30.22 33.12 8.75
CA GLU A 323 31.51 32.53 8.34
C GLU A 323 31.29 31.31 7.44
N ARG A 324 30.28 30.50 7.72
CA ARG A 324 29.93 29.30 6.93
C ARG A 324 29.36 29.63 5.56
N ALA A 325 28.72 30.79 5.41
CA ALA A 325 28.13 31.26 4.16
C ALA A 325 29.12 32.10 3.32
N ASN A 326 30.37 32.25 3.77
CA ASN A 326 31.35 33.08 3.09
C ASN A 326 31.59 32.60 1.65
N GLY A 327 31.53 33.54 0.69
CA GLY A 327 31.58 33.25 -0.75
C GLY A 327 30.25 32.81 -1.36
N GLY A 328 29.18 32.70 -0.57
CA GLY A 328 27.86 32.23 -1.01
C GLY A 328 26.71 33.13 -0.53
N THR A 329 25.62 32.49 -0.11
CA THR A 329 24.35 33.14 0.28
C THR A 329 23.89 32.67 1.66
N LEU A 330 23.48 33.60 2.51
CA LEU A 330 22.83 33.33 3.79
C LEU A 330 21.34 33.69 3.70
N PHE A 331 20.49 32.68 3.90
CA PHE A 331 19.04 32.81 3.98
C PHE A 331 18.58 32.91 5.45
N LEU A 332 17.86 33.99 5.77
CA LEU A 332 17.30 34.26 7.09
C LEU A 332 15.77 34.20 7.03
N ASP A 333 15.19 33.10 7.50
CA ASP A 333 13.73 32.94 7.61
C ASP A 333 13.22 33.50 8.94
N GLU A 334 12.02 34.08 8.91
CA GLU A 334 11.39 34.80 10.02
C GLU A 334 12.27 35.90 10.64
N LEU A 335 12.83 36.76 9.78
CA LEU A 335 13.74 37.86 10.15
C LEU A 335 13.18 38.78 11.26
N ALA A 336 11.86 38.95 11.32
CA ALA A 336 11.21 39.81 12.32
C ALA A 336 11.47 39.34 13.77
N GLU A 337 11.86 38.08 13.98
CA GLU A 337 12.15 37.51 15.29
C GLU A 337 13.59 37.77 15.78
N LEU A 338 14.40 38.52 15.02
CA LEU A 338 15.76 38.87 15.44
C LEU A 338 15.76 39.80 16.67
N PRO A 339 16.53 39.49 17.73
CA PRO A 339 16.66 40.36 18.88
C PRO A 339 17.44 41.65 18.53
N PRO A 340 17.25 42.77 19.26
CA PRO A 340 17.83 44.08 18.90
C PRO A 340 19.36 44.08 18.74
N ARG A 341 20.08 43.29 19.54
CA ARG A 341 21.54 43.14 19.41
C ARG A 341 21.93 42.46 18.10
N ALA A 342 21.26 41.36 17.75
CA ALA A 342 21.48 40.68 16.48
C ALA A 342 21.11 41.58 15.29
N GLN A 343 20.06 42.41 15.40
CA GLN A 343 19.73 43.41 14.37
C GLN A 343 20.87 44.42 14.18
N ALA A 344 21.46 44.93 15.27
CA ALA A 344 22.59 45.86 15.21
C ALA A 344 23.84 45.21 14.57
N ALA A 345 24.17 43.98 14.96
CA ALA A 345 25.29 43.24 14.39
C ALA A 345 25.08 42.90 12.90
N LEU A 346 23.84 42.55 12.52
CA LEU A 346 23.47 42.32 11.12
C LEU A 346 23.62 43.58 10.28
N LEU A 347 23.16 44.73 10.78
CA LEU A 347 23.34 46.02 10.11
C LEU A 347 24.82 46.33 9.87
N ARG A 348 25.67 46.20 10.91
CA ARG A 348 27.12 46.41 10.77
C ARG A 348 27.71 45.47 9.71
N THR A 349 27.31 44.21 9.72
CA THR A 349 27.76 43.22 8.74
C THR A 349 27.38 43.59 7.30
N LEU A 350 26.16 44.09 7.10
CA LEU A 350 25.67 44.55 5.80
C LEU A 350 26.34 45.83 5.29
N GLN A 351 26.89 46.65 6.19
CA GLN A 351 27.55 47.92 5.86
C GLN A 351 29.06 47.75 5.65
N GLU A 352 29.72 47.01 6.54
CA GLU A 352 31.18 46.92 6.63
C GLU A 352 31.76 45.62 6.06
N HIS A 353 30.90 44.64 5.73
CA HIS A 353 31.30 43.28 5.31
C HIS A 353 32.22 42.58 6.33
N GLN A 354 32.00 42.89 7.61
CA GLN A 354 32.81 42.43 8.74
C GLN A 354 31.92 41.88 9.84
N ILE A 355 32.39 40.85 10.51
CA ILE A 355 31.76 40.29 11.71
C ILE A 355 32.76 40.21 12.86
N GLU A 356 32.23 40.20 14.07
CA GLU A 356 32.96 39.85 15.30
C GLU A 356 32.18 38.72 15.98
N ARG A 357 32.90 37.76 16.56
CA ARG A 357 32.27 36.70 17.34
C ARG A 357 31.80 37.24 18.68
N VAL A 358 30.73 36.66 19.22
CA VAL A 358 30.26 37.00 20.57
C VAL A 358 31.38 36.74 21.58
N GLY A 359 31.77 37.78 22.32
CA GLY A 359 32.84 37.75 23.33
C GLY A 359 34.26 37.80 22.76
N GLY A 360 34.44 37.98 21.45
CA GLY A 360 35.75 38.14 20.81
C GLY A 360 35.93 39.56 20.23
N GLU A 361 37.18 40.01 20.15
CA GLU A 361 37.54 41.31 19.56
C GLU A 361 38.10 41.17 18.12
N SER A 362 38.19 39.94 17.61
CA SER A 362 38.73 39.67 16.28
C SER A 362 37.72 39.99 15.18
N VAL A 363 38.01 41.04 14.40
CA VAL A 363 37.27 41.41 13.21
C VAL A 363 37.57 40.45 12.06
N ARG A 364 36.54 39.98 11.36
CA ARG A 364 36.63 39.02 10.26
C ARG A 364 35.87 39.52 9.04
N ASN A 365 36.56 39.62 7.91
CA ASN A 365 35.92 39.96 6.64
C ASN A 365 35.09 38.78 6.13
N VAL A 366 33.85 39.05 5.72
CA VAL A 366 32.93 38.08 5.13
C VAL A 366 32.30 38.64 3.87
N ASN A 367 32.23 37.82 2.83
CA ASN A 367 31.54 38.14 1.59
C ASN A 367 30.31 37.24 1.43
N VAL A 368 29.15 37.71 1.89
CA VAL A 368 27.91 36.92 1.95
C VAL A 368 26.76 37.71 1.36
N ARG A 369 26.01 37.11 0.44
CA ARG A 369 24.75 37.67 -0.05
C ARG A 369 23.64 37.35 0.95
N ILE A 370 22.82 38.33 1.31
CA ILE A 370 21.69 38.13 2.23
C ILE A 370 20.39 37.97 1.47
N VAL A 371 19.63 36.94 1.84
CA VAL A 371 18.23 36.77 1.46
C VAL A 371 17.44 36.63 2.76
N ALA A 372 16.51 37.54 3.00
CA ALA A 372 15.69 37.53 4.20
C ALA A 372 14.24 37.19 3.86
N ALA A 373 13.52 36.57 4.78
CA ALA A 373 12.11 36.24 4.62
C ALA A 373 11.33 36.56 5.90
N THR A 374 10.09 37.00 5.74
CA THR A 374 9.16 37.26 6.85
C THR A 374 7.72 37.18 6.37
N HIS A 375 6.81 36.79 7.26
CA HIS A 375 5.36 36.90 7.05
C HIS A 375 4.76 38.15 7.72
N THR A 376 5.52 38.81 8.60
CA THR A 376 5.09 40.00 9.35
C THR A 376 5.36 41.28 8.56
N ASP A 377 4.48 42.26 8.69
CA ASP A 377 4.69 43.63 8.21
C ASP A 377 5.84 44.31 9.00
N LEU A 378 6.99 44.47 8.33
CA LEU A 378 8.17 45.10 8.93
C LEU A 378 7.99 46.60 9.21
N PRO A 379 7.39 47.42 8.31
CA PRO A 379 7.01 48.80 8.61
C PRO A 379 6.26 48.95 9.95
N ASP A 380 5.29 48.09 10.23
CA ASP A 380 4.56 48.12 11.51
C ASP A 380 5.45 47.80 12.71
N ARG A 381 6.35 46.81 12.57
CA ARG A 381 7.33 46.45 13.62
C ARG A 381 8.34 47.58 13.88
N VAL A 382 8.69 48.35 12.84
CA VAL A 382 9.52 49.56 12.97
C VAL A 382 8.77 50.64 13.76
N ALA A 383 7.51 50.90 13.41
CA ALA A 383 6.68 51.87 14.13
C ALA A 383 6.49 51.52 15.63
N GLN A 384 6.49 50.22 15.95
CA GLN A 384 6.40 49.71 17.33
C GLN A 384 7.76 49.67 18.06
N GLY A 385 8.86 50.07 17.43
CA GLY A 385 10.21 50.04 18.02
C GLY A 385 10.79 48.63 18.21
N GLN A 386 10.20 47.61 17.58
CA GLN A 386 10.63 46.21 17.68
C GLN A 386 11.63 45.83 16.58
N PHE A 387 11.69 46.61 15.50
CA PHE A 387 12.64 46.43 14.42
C PHE A 387 13.33 47.75 14.10
N ARG A 388 14.64 47.74 13.85
CA ARG A 388 15.37 48.96 13.54
C ARG A 388 15.07 49.48 12.14
N GLU A 389 14.79 50.78 12.05
CA GLU A 389 14.49 51.47 10.80
C GLU A 389 15.66 51.41 9.80
N ASP A 390 16.90 51.60 10.28
CA ASP A 390 18.10 51.56 9.45
C ASP A 390 18.37 50.20 8.80
N LEU A 391 18.16 49.11 9.54
CA LEU A 391 18.24 47.74 9.04
C LEU A 391 17.13 47.45 8.03
N PHE A 392 15.91 47.91 8.28
CA PHE A 392 14.79 47.75 7.37
C PHE A 392 15.10 48.36 6.00
N TYR A 393 15.55 49.61 5.93
CA TYR A 393 15.89 50.25 4.66
C TYR A 393 17.03 49.55 3.90
N ARG A 394 17.99 48.94 4.62
CA ARG A 394 19.09 48.20 3.99
C ARG A 394 18.63 46.86 3.39
N LEU A 395 17.65 46.20 4.01
CA LEU A 395 17.11 44.92 3.56
C LEU A 395 15.98 45.06 2.53
N ASN A 396 15.20 46.14 2.61
CA ASN A 396 14.09 46.45 1.70
C ASN A 396 14.57 47.01 0.34
N ALA A 397 15.83 46.79 -0.02
CA ALA A 397 16.41 47.27 -1.28
C ALA A 397 15.81 46.56 -2.51
N PHE A 398 15.45 45.28 -2.36
CA PHE A 398 14.73 44.53 -3.37
C PHE A 398 13.73 43.59 -2.71
N THR A 399 12.44 43.91 -2.80
CA THR A 399 11.38 43.17 -2.10
C THR A 399 10.51 42.42 -3.10
N VAL A 400 10.30 41.13 -2.80
CA VAL A 400 9.49 40.22 -3.61
C VAL A 400 8.36 39.69 -2.76
N THR A 401 7.12 39.98 -3.15
CA THR A 401 5.93 39.46 -2.49
C THR A 401 5.57 38.10 -3.07
N VAL A 402 5.52 37.08 -2.23
CA VAL A 402 5.18 35.71 -2.58
C VAL A 402 3.66 35.53 -2.43
N PRO A 403 2.92 35.29 -3.53
CA PRO A 403 1.48 35.15 -3.46
C PRO A 403 1.08 33.90 -2.66
N PRO A 404 0.06 33.99 -1.78
CA PRO A 404 -0.50 32.83 -1.10
C PRO A 404 -1.19 31.90 -2.09
N LEU A 405 -1.36 30.63 -1.71
CA LEU A 405 -1.87 29.57 -2.58
C LEU A 405 -3.27 29.86 -3.13
N ARG A 406 -4.11 30.56 -2.36
CA ARG A 406 -5.45 31.04 -2.78
C ARG A 406 -5.44 32.05 -3.93
N GLU A 407 -4.33 32.76 -4.15
CA GLU A 407 -4.15 33.71 -5.26
C GLU A 407 -3.53 33.05 -6.51
N ARG A 408 -3.15 31.76 -6.39
CA ARG A 408 -2.59 30.94 -7.47
C ARG A 408 -3.28 29.58 -7.56
N VAL A 409 -4.62 29.61 -7.68
CA VAL A 409 -5.48 28.42 -7.70
C VAL A 409 -5.07 27.40 -8.77
N ASP A 410 -4.62 27.87 -9.93
CA ASP A 410 -4.15 27.02 -11.04
C ASP A 410 -2.93 26.17 -10.67
N ASP A 411 -2.18 26.54 -9.63
CA ASP A 411 -1.00 25.82 -9.16
C ASP A 411 -1.33 24.70 -8.17
N ILE A 412 -2.55 24.69 -7.61
CA ILE A 412 -2.95 23.74 -6.55
C ILE A 412 -2.91 22.30 -7.06
N LEU A 413 -3.52 22.01 -8.21
CA LEU A 413 -3.56 20.63 -8.74
C LEU A 413 -2.18 20.12 -9.20
N PRO A 414 -1.36 20.90 -9.93
CA PRO A 414 0.02 20.51 -10.24
C PRO A 414 0.87 20.24 -8.99
N LEU A 415 0.80 21.12 -7.98
CA LEU A 415 1.47 20.89 -6.70
C LEU A 415 0.95 19.63 -6.01
N ALA A 416 -0.37 19.40 -6.07
CA ALA A 416 -0.96 18.24 -5.44
C ALA A 416 -0.51 16.93 -6.08
N GLN A 417 -0.43 16.90 -7.41
CA GLN A 417 0.07 15.75 -8.16
C GLN A 417 1.55 15.47 -7.85
N HIS A 418 2.35 16.52 -7.68
CA HIS A 418 3.75 16.37 -7.30
C HIS A 418 3.92 15.75 -5.91
N PHE A 419 3.19 16.24 -4.91
CA PHE A 419 3.24 15.67 -3.55
C PHE A 419 2.63 14.27 -3.47
N LEU A 420 1.63 13.97 -4.30
CA LEU A 420 1.08 12.62 -4.41
C LEU A 420 2.15 11.62 -4.83
N GLN A 421 2.87 11.91 -5.91
CA GLN A 421 3.95 11.05 -6.40
C GLN A 421 5.05 10.85 -5.36
N GLN A 422 5.44 11.92 -4.66
CA GLN A 422 6.42 11.83 -3.57
C GLN A 422 5.94 10.94 -2.42
N ALA A 423 4.69 11.10 -1.99
CA ALA A 423 4.12 10.35 -0.89
C ALA A 423 3.91 8.86 -1.26
N GLU A 424 3.42 8.57 -2.47
CA GLU A 424 3.29 7.19 -2.98
C GLU A 424 4.63 6.46 -2.99
N GLN A 425 5.70 7.14 -3.45
CA GLN A 425 7.06 6.62 -3.44
C GLN A 425 7.57 6.38 -2.01
N HIS A 426 7.37 7.35 -1.11
CA HIS A 426 7.87 7.25 0.26
C HIS A 426 7.19 6.14 1.07
N TYR A 427 5.88 5.99 0.93
CA TYR A 427 5.08 5.01 1.67
C TYR A 427 4.90 3.67 0.95
N GLN A 428 5.48 3.51 -0.25
CA GLN A 428 5.35 2.31 -1.08
C GLN A 428 3.88 1.93 -1.34
N ARG A 429 3.05 2.94 -1.63
CA ARG A 429 1.63 2.77 -1.93
C ARG A 429 1.31 3.23 -3.34
N ARG A 430 0.22 2.71 -3.90
CA ARG A 430 -0.33 3.18 -5.18
C ARG A 430 -1.79 3.56 -5.02
N THR A 431 -2.12 4.78 -5.39
CA THR A 431 -3.51 5.26 -5.48
C THR A 431 -3.92 5.40 -6.94
N GLN A 432 -5.21 5.51 -7.22
CA GLN A 432 -5.73 5.87 -8.55
C GLN A 432 -5.77 7.39 -8.77
N GLY A 433 -5.06 8.16 -7.94
CA GLY A 433 -5.10 9.62 -7.94
C GLY A 433 -6.31 10.19 -7.17
N PHE A 434 -6.57 11.47 -7.38
CA PHE A 434 -7.66 12.19 -6.70
C PHE A 434 -9.00 12.01 -7.42
N SER A 435 -10.08 11.81 -6.67
CA SER A 435 -11.45 11.90 -7.20
C SER A 435 -11.77 13.32 -7.67
N ASP A 436 -12.73 13.48 -8.58
CA ASP A 436 -13.10 14.80 -9.11
C ASP A 436 -13.60 15.75 -8.02
N GLN A 437 -14.36 15.21 -7.06
CA GLN A 437 -14.80 15.98 -5.90
C GLN A 437 -13.62 16.45 -5.04
N ALA A 438 -12.62 15.59 -4.81
CA ALA A 438 -11.41 15.97 -4.08
C ALA A 438 -10.67 17.11 -4.81
N ARG A 439 -10.56 17.05 -6.14
CA ARG A 439 -9.94 18.10 -6.96
C ARG A 439 -10.69 19.43 -6.84
N SER A 440 -12.01 19.41 -6.99
CA SER A 440 -12.86 20.60 -6.85
C SER A 440 -12.70 21.24 -5.46
N THR A 441 -12.80 20.44 -4.39
CA THR A 441 -12.64 20.94 -3.02
C THR A 441 -11.26 21.53 -2.76
N MET A 442 -10.19 20.91 -3.29
CA MET A 442 -8.83 21.46 -3.15
C MET A 442 -8.70 22.84 -3.81
N GLN A 443 -9.34 23.08 -4.95
CA GLN A 443 -9.27 24.38 -5.63
C GLN A 443 -10.07 25.48 -4.92
N GLN A 444 -11.14 25.11 -4.20
CA GLN A 444 -12.00 26.06 -3.47
C GLN A 444 -11.50 26.35 -2.04
N TYR A 445 -10.65 25.50 -1.48
CA TYR A 445 -10.13 25.70 -0.14
C TYR A 445 -9.12 26.85 -0.09
N HIS A 446 -9.17 27.64 0.99
CA HIS A 446 -8.35 28.86 1.12
C HIS A 446 -6.89 28.58 1.49
N TRP A 447 -6.56 27.35 1.92
CA TRP A 447 -5.21 26.91 2.30
C TRP A 447 -4.47 27.88 3.24
N PRO A 448 -4.95 28.08 4.49
CA PRO A 448 -4.30 28.98 5.46
C PRO A 448 -2.83 28.62 5.74
N GLY A 449 -2.45 27.35 5.65
CA GLY A 449 -1.07 26.89 5.76
C GLY A 449 -0.34 26.72 4.42
N ASN A 450 -0.93 27.24 3.33
CA ASN A 450 -0.37 27.28 1.98
C ASN A 450 0.16 25.90 1.50
N VAL A 451 1.35 25.86 0.88
CA VAL A 451 1.94 24.65 0.30
C VAL A 451 2.28 23.61 1.38
N ARG A 452 2.64 24.06 2.58
CA ARG A 452 2.94 23.16 3.71
C ARG A 452 1.69 22.37 4.14
N GLU A 453 0.55 23.04 4.24
CA GLU A 453 -0.72 22.38 4.55
C GLU A 453 -1.17 21.46 3.41
N LEU A 454 -1.04 21.91 2.15
CA LEU A 454 -1.35 21.08 0.98
C LEU A 454 -0.55 19.77 0.99
N LYS A 455 0.78 19.86 1.19
CA LYS A 455 1.66 18.69 1.28
C LYS A 455 1.19 17.71 2.37
N ASN A 456 1.01 18.20 3.60
CA ASN A 456 0.59 17.36 4.72
C ASN A 456 -0.78 16.71 4.49
N THR A 457 -1.69 17.43 3.84
CA THR A 457 -3.05 16.97 3.55
C THR A 457 -3.04 15.82 2.55
N ILE A 458 -2.21 15.92 1.50
CA ILE A 458 -2.05 14.87 0.49
C ILE A 458 -1.34 13.66 1.06
N GLU A 459 -0.27 13.89 1.83
CA GLU A 459 0.49 12.84 2.51
C GLU A 459 -0.42 11.99 3.41
N ARG A 460 -1.25 12.65 4.23
CA ARG A 460 -2.30 12.00 5.00
C ARG A 460 -3.29 11.25 4.12
N GLY A 461 -3.71 11.84 2.99
CA GLY A 461 -4.60 11.20 2.03
C GLY A 461 -4.07 9.86 1.51
N VAL A 462 -2.78 9.79 1.17
CA VAL A 462 -2.11 8.55 0.74
C VAL A 462 -2.06 7.51 1.86
N ILE A 463 -1.75 7.92 3.09
CA ILE A 463 -1.69 7.02 4.25
C ILE A 463 -3.07 6.43 4.62
N LEU A 464 -4.14 7.21 4.46
CA LEU A 464 -5.51 6.79 4.82
C LEU A 464 -6.22 6.02 3.70
N THR A 465 -5.74 6.10 2.47
CA THR A 465 -6.35 5.43 1.32
C THR A 465 -5.78 4.01 1.16
N ALA A 466 -6.66 3.02 1.00
CA ALA A 466 -6.25 1.65 0.70
C ALA A 466 -5.68 1.55 -0.73
N ASP A 467 -4.80 0.58 -0.95
CA ASP A 467 -4.12 0.42 -2.23
C ASP A 467 -5.09 0.29 -3.41
N SER A 468 -4.71 0.90 -4.53
CA SER A 468 -5.47 0.94 -5.79
C SER A 468 -6.85 1.60 -5.70
N LYS A 469 -7.09 2.50 -4.74
CA LYS A 469 -8.30 3.34 -4.67
C LYS A 469 -8.00 4.81 -4.92
N HIS A 470 -9.04 5.57 -5.27
CA HIS A 470 -8.95 7.02 -5.38
C HIS A 470 -8.88 7.69 -4.00
N ILE A 471 -8.07 8.74 -3.90
CA ILE A 471 -8.08 9.64 -2.75
C ILE A 471 -9.34 10.51 -2.85
N THR A 472 -10.20 10.40 -1.85
CA THR A 472 -11.49 11.10 -1.79
C THR A 472 -11.40 12.39 -0.98
N GLU A 473 -12.40 13.25 -1.13
CA GLU A 473 -12.52 14.46 -0.31
C GLU A 473 -12.55 14.12 1.20
N LYS A 474 -13.29 13.08 1.57
CA LYS A 474 -13.41 12.62 2.97
C LYS A 474 -12.06 12.20 3.55
N THR A 475 -11.20 11.58 2.75
CA THR A 475 -9.84 11.21 3.20
C THR A 475 -8.91 12.41 3.32
N LEU A 476 -9.07 13.43 2.46
CA LEU A 476 -8.26 14.65 2.51
C LEU A 476 -8.67 15.57 3.66
N PHE A 477 -9.96 15.81 3.86
CA PHE A 477 -10.45 16.83 4.80
C PHE A 477 -11.10 16.25 6.07
N GLY A 478 -11.41 14.94 6.08
CA GLY A 478 -11.93 14.26 7.27
C GLY A 478 -13.23 14.88 7.77
N ALA A 479 -13.22 15.32 9.04
CA ALA A 479 -14.33 16.02 9.70
C ALA A 479 -14.25 17.56 9.55
N TYR A 480 -13.17 18.10 8.97
CA TYR A 480 -13.12 19.52 8.63
C TYR A 480 -14.10 19.76 7.48
N ARG A 481 -15.24 20.37 7.81
CA ARG A 481 -16.17 20.86 6.79
C ARG A 481 -15.49 22.01 6.08
N VAL A 482 -15.01 21.76 4.87
CA VAL A 482 -14.67 22.84 3.94
C VAL A 482 -16.00 23.46 3.51
N PRO A 483 -16.25 24.76 3.78
CA PRO A 483 -17.38 25.46 3.18
C PRO A 483 -17.09 25.59 1.69
N THR A 484 -17.54 24.62 0.90
CA THR A 484 -17.51 24.69 -0.56
C THR A 484 -18.81 25.32 -1.04
N VAL A 485 -18.72 26.27 -1.96
CA VAL A 485 -19.89 26.94 -2.58
C VAL A 485 -20.84 25.90 -3.20
N GLU A 486 -20.31 24.77 -3.67
CA GLU A 486 -21.09 23.66 -4.24
C GLU A 486 -21.97 22.92 -3.22
N ARG A 487 -21.63 22.93 -1.92
CA ARG A 487 -22.41 22.20 -0.90
C ARG A 487 -23.61 22.99 -0.40
N ASP A 488 -23.44 24.30 -0.21
CA ASP A 488 -24.52 25.18 0.25
C ASP A 488 -25.61 25.38 -0.83
N HIS A 489 -25.31 25.01 -2.09
CA HIS A 489 -26.23 25.07 -3.22
C HIS A 489 -26.45 23.72 -3.94
N ALA A 490 -25.99 22.60 -3.36
CA ALA A 490 -26.16 21.28 -3.96
C ALA A 490 -27.66 20.95 -4.07
N GLN A 491 -28.14 20.56 -5.25
CA GLN A 491 -29.49 20.01 -5.40
C GLN A 491 -29.40 18.51 -5.64
N GLY A 492 -30.10 17.73 -4.82
CA GLY A 492 -30.23 16.29 -5.00
C GLY A 492 -31.45 15.96 -5.86
N LEU A 493 -31.51 14.74 -6.39
CA LEU A 493 -32.75 14.19 -6.93
C LEU A 493 -33.31 13.19 -5.93
N ASP A 494 -34.59 13.29 -5.61
CA ASP A 494 -35.28 12.23 -4.89
C ASP A 494 -35.62 11.04 -5.81
N ASN A 495 -36.17 9.97 -5.24
CA ASN A 495 -36.60 8.80 -5.99
C ASN A 495 -37.74 9.08 -6.99
N ALA A 496 -38.33 10.27 -6.95
CA ALA A 496 -39.34 10.75 -7.91
C ALA A 496 -38.74 11.67 -8.98
N GLY A 497 -37.43 11.91 -8.97
CA GLY A 497 -36.73 12.76 -9.93
C GLY A 497 -36.93 14.26 -9.69
N MET A 498 -37.33 14.66 -8.48
CA MET A 498 -37.52 16.07 -8.11
C MET A 498 -36.27 16.65 -7.44
N LEU A 499 -35.95 17.91 -7.76
CA LEU A 499 -34.84 18.64 -7.16
C LEU A 499 -35.13 18.93 -5.68
N THR A 500 -34.28 18.42 -4.79
CA THR A 500 -34.31 18.71 -3.35
C THR A 500 -33.17 19.67 -3.00
N GLY A 501 -33.46 20.71 -2.20
CA GLY A 501 -32.45 21.68 -1.76
C GLY A 501 -31.41 21.05 -0.82
N GLY A 502 -30.17 21.54 -0.89
CA GLY A 502 -28.94 20.97 -0.32
C GLY A 502 -28.80 20.83 1.19
N ASP A 503 -29.90 20.77 1.94
CA ASP A 503 -29.92 20.57 3.39
C ASP A 503 -30.33 19.14 3.78
N SER A 504 -29.89 18.11 3.06
CA SER A 504 -30.19 16.73 3.45
C SER A 504 -29.13 15.71 3.04
N THR A 505 -28.03 15.69 3.81
CA THR A 505 -27.32 14.44 4.13
C THR A 505 -26.99 14.36 5.61
N ALA A 506 -28.01 14.51 6.44
CA ALA A 506 -28.17 13.67 7.60
C ALA A 506 -29.56 13.07 7.45
N THR A 507 -29.70 11.75 7.41
CA THR A 507 -30.92 11.19 7.99
C THR A 507 -30.99 11.79 9.38
N PRO A 508 -32.00 12.64 9.72
CA PRO A 508 -32.13 13.05 11.09
C PRO A 508 -32.23 11.76 11.88
N GLU A 509 -31.35 11.60 12.89
CA GLU A 509 -31.66 10.63 13.94
C GLU A 509 -33.12 10.89 14.32
N PRO A 510 -34.01 9.88 14.29
CA PRO A 510 -35.41 10.12 14.57
C PRO A 510 -35.47 10.85 15.89
N THR A 511 -36.14 12.00 15.88
CA THR A 511 -36.31 12.85 17.04
C THR A 511 -36.84 12.00 18.19
N ALA A 512 -36.62 12.43 19.44
CA ALA A 512 -37.12 11.68 20.60
C ALA A 512 -38.63 11.38 20.46
N GLU A 513 -39.40 12.27 19.83
CA GLU A 513 -40.81 12.09 19.50
C GLU A 513 -41.04 10.96 18.47
N GLU A 514 -40.29 10.92 17.37
CA GLU A 514 -40.40 9.86 16.35
C GLU A 514 -40.00 8.47 16.86
N ARG A 515 -39.14 8.37 17.89
CA ARG A 515 -38.80 7.09 18.54
C ARG A 515 -39.85 6.62 19.54
N ILE A 516 -40.59 7.55 20.14
CA ILE A 516 -41.59 7.25 21.17
C ILE A 516 -42.96 6.96 20.53
N GLN A 517 -43.27 7.59 19.39
CA GLN A 517 -44.55 7.44 18.71
C GLN A 517 -44.95 5.96 18.46
N PRO A 518 -44.06 5.06 17.98
CA PRO A 518 -44.41 3.65 17.80
C PRO A 518 -44.76 2.91 19.10
N LEU A 519 -44.17 3.31 20.24
CA LEU A 519 -44.46 2.71 21.55
C LEU A 519 -45.84 3.15 22.07
N LEU A 520 -46.23 4.40 21.78
CA LEU A 520 -47.55 4.94 22.09
C LEU A 520 -48.63 4.33 21.18
N ASP A 521 -48.34 4.18 19.89
CA ASP A 521 -49.25 3.57 18.91
C ASP A 521 -49.47 2.07 19.21
N ALA A 522 -48.46 1.39 19.78
CA ALA A 522 -48.57 0.02 20.29
C ALA A 522 -49.34 -0.09 21.62
N GLY A 523 -49.75 1.04 22.21
CA GLY A 523 -50.52 1.09 23.45
C GLY A 523 -49.74 0.71 24.71
N MET A 524 -48.40 0.74 24.67
CA MET A 524 -47.59 0.37 25.82
C MET A 524 -47.73 1.40 26.94
N THR A 525 -47.92 0.92 28.17
CA THR A 525 -47.93 1.77 29.35
C THR A 525 -46.51 2.20 29.73
N LEU A 526 -46.40 3.31 30.46
CA LEU A 526 -45.10 3.80 30.93
C LEU A 526 -44.36 2.76 31.79
N GLU A 527 -45.08 1.98 32.61
CA GLU A 527 -44.46 0.93 33.42
C GLU A 527 -43.92 -0.24 32.58
N GLU A 528 -44.58 -0.60 31.48
CA GLU A 528 -44.11 -1.66 30.57
C GLU A 528 -42.88 -1.23 29.78
N VAL A 529 -42.85 0.02 29.30
CA VAL A 529 -41.67 0.60 28.63
C VAL A 529 -40.49 0.67 29.60
N GLU A 530 -40.74 1.13 30.83
CA GLU A 530 -39.71 1.18 31.88
C GLU A 530 -39.19 -0.22 32.22
N GLN A 531 -40.06 -1.21 32.42
CA GLN A 531 -39.65 -2.59 32.67
C GLN A 531 -38.79 -3.15 31.54
N LYS A 532 -39.20 -2.95 30.27
CA LYS A 532 -38.47 -3.49 29.12
C LYS A 532 -37.10 -2.85 28.93
N LEU A 533 -36.98 -1.55 29.21
CA LEU A 533 -35.69 -0.86 29.21
C LEU A 533 -34.75 -1.41 30.30
N ILE A 534 -35.27 -1.65 31.51
CA ILE A 534 -34.50 -2.22 32.62
C ILE A 534 -34.03 -3.64 32.28
N GLU A 535 -34.92 -4.51 31.75
CA GLU A 535 -34.60 -5.88 31.33
C GLU A 535 -33.53 -5.93 30.25
N THR A 536 -33.69 -5.12 29.20
CA THR A 536 -32.76 -5.09 28.06
C THR A 536 -31.38 -4.59 28.49
N ALA A 537 -31.34 -3.52 29.30
CA ALA A 537 -30.08 -2.99 29.83
C ALA A 537 -29.38 -3.99 30.77
N HIS A 538 -30.12 -4.78 31.56
CA HIS A 538 -29.54 -5.80 32.45
C HIS A 538 -28.97 -6.98 31.66
N ALA A 539 -29.69 -7.42 30.62
CA ALA A 539 -29.27 -8.50 29.74
C ALA A 539 -28.00 -8.14 28.95
N GLU A 540 -27.96 -6.96 28.32
CA GLU A 540 -26.78 -6.50 27.57
C GLU A 540 -25.57 -6.24 28.47
N ALA A 541 -25.80 -5.88 29.74
CA ALA A 541 -24.75 -5.72 30.73
C ALA A 541 -24.30 -7.04 31.38
N ASN A 542 -24.79 -8.20 30.91
CA ASN A 542 -24.50 -9.52 31.46
C ASN A 542 -24.68 -9.61 32.99
N GLY A 543 -25.77 -9.01 33.51
CA GLY A 543 -26.07 -9.00 34.95
C GLY A 543 -25.32 -7.94 35.77
N ASN A 544 -24.47 -7.12 35.15
CA ASN A 544 -23.74 -6.07 35.86
C ASN A 544 -24.61 -4.82 36.12
N VAL A 545 -25.17 -4.77 37.34
CA VAL A 545 -26.03 -3.69 37.85
C VAL A 545 -25.42 -2.29 37.69
N THR A 546 -24.12 -2.13 37.87
CA THR A 546 -23.46 -0.80 37.79
C THR A 546 -23.31 -0.35 36.34
N ALA A 547 -22.99 -1.28 35.43
CA ALA A 547 -22.88 -0.99 34.00
C ALA A 547 -24.25 -0.67 33.38
N ALA A 548 -25.29 -1.43 33.75
CA ALA A 548 -26.66 -1.19 33.29
C ALA A 548 -27.23 0.16 33.79
N ALA A 549 -26.99 0.50 35.07
CA ALA A 549 -27.41 1.77 35.64
C ALA A 549 -26.78 2.98 34.93
N ARG A 550 -25.47 2.91 34.64
CA ARG A 550 -24.75 3.96 33.91
C ARG A 550 -25.29 4.15 32.49
N ARG A 551 -25.67 3.05 31.82
CA ARG A 551 -26.22 3.09 30.46
C ARG A 551 -27.57 3.79 30.38
N LEU A 552 -28.41 3.63 31.41
CA LEU A 552 -29.70 4.32 31.52
C LEU A 552 -29.61 5.68 32.24
N GLY A 553 -28.39 6.19 32.48
CA GLY A 553 -28.18 7.51 33.08
C GLY A 553 -28.70 7.65 34.53
N MET A 554 -28.83 6.54 35.27
CA MET A 554 -29.35 6.56 36.64
C MET A 554 -28.33 6.04 37.66
N THR A 555 -28.55 6.35 38.94
CA THR A 555 -27.67 5.87 40.00
C THR A 555 -27.86 4.36 40.24
N ARG A 556 -26.80 3.67 40.68
CA ARG A 556 -26.84 2.24 41.01
C ARG A 556 -27.96 1.89 42.00
N ALA A 557 -28.21 2.75 43.00
CA ALA A 557 -29.26 2.56 43.98
C ALA A 557 -30.68 2.66 43.36
N ALA A 558 -30.89 3.65 42.47
CA ALA A 558 -32.16 3.83 41.77
C ALA A 558 -32.46 2.69 40.77
N TYR A 559 -31.42 2.16 40.12
CA TYR A 559 -31.54 1.00 39.23
C TYR A 559 -31.80 -0.30 39.99
N ALA A 560 -31.10 -0.54 41.11
CA ALA A 560 -31.31 -1.71 41.97
C ALA A 560 -32.73 -1.75 42.57
N TYR A 561 -33.30 -0.59 42.92
CA TYR A 561 -34.68 -0.48 43.36
C TYR A 561 -35.67 -0.93 42.25
N ARG A 562 -35.44 -0.51 41.00
CA ARG A 562 -36.27 -0.89 39.85
C ARG A 562 -36.15 -2.37 39.48
N LEU A 563 -34.93 -2.94 39.50
CA LEU A 563 -34.72 -4.38 39.35
C LEU A 563 -35.55 -5.19 40.37
N LYS A 564 -35.59 -4.74 41.63
CA LYS A 564 -36.39 -5.38 42.69
C LYS A 564 -37.89 -5.15 42.48
N LYS A 565 -38.32 -3.96 42.05
CA LYS A 565 -39.72 -3.62 41.73
C LYS A 565 -40.27 -4.56 40.64
N TYR A 566 -39.48 -4.84 39.60
CA TYR A 566 -39.89 -5.69 38.47
C TYR A 566 -39.54 -7.18 38.62
N GLY A 567 -38.99 -7.60 39.77
CA GLY A 567 -38.73 -9.01 40.07
C GLY A 567 -37.62 -9.66 39.21
N ILE A 568 -36.76 -8.87 38.58
CA ILE A 568 -35.67 -9.34 37.73
C ILE A 568 -34.51 -9.82 38.62
N ARG A 569 -34.16 -11.10 38.54
CA ARG A 569 -33.07 -11.69 39.35
C ARG A 569 -31.72 -11.15 38.88
N SER A 570 -30.89 -10.75 39.85
CA SER A 570 -29.54 -10.19 39.63
C SER A 570 -28.63 -11.16 38.91
#